data_AF-A0A1J1I9H7-F1
#
_entry.id   AF-A0A1J1I9H7-F1
#
_cell.length_a   1.000
_cell.length_b   1.000
_cell.length_c   1.000
_cell.angle_alpha   90.00
_cell.angle_beta   90.00
_cell.angle_gamma   90.00
#
_symmetry.space_group_name_H-M   'P 1'
#
loop_
_entity.id
_entity.type
_entity.pdbx_description
1 polymer ?
#
loop_
_entity_poly.entity_id
_entity_poly.type
_entity_poly.pdbx_seq_one_letter_code
_entity_poly.pdbx_strand_id
1 'polypeptide(L)'
;MGRPKTLKKPKTELVFDNKKREEFLKGFSKRKQQRKKKAQEEIDRKLKEEQKRIKSETKNLKDKFKQSFKPIAELEKVLKDSDEDDDESGDEVDRFETDDVTVTISAINPDDLAKKNFIGYRKVKESDSEESEEEDPETNETSIPGMEVSGKPVRKVKDKKDKDFEKLTEKLKSAKDVKKLIKEQAKTAMKKSKIIKMQNEKNHKRNVKLSQRKKFLKEKKLRKHKKIPKHKTK
;
A
#
# COMPACT_ATOMS: atom_id res chain seq x y z
N MET A 1 20.89 -62.75 -56.32
CA MET A 1 20.42 -61.39 -55.99
C MET A 1 21.46 -60.69 -55.11
N GLY A 2 22.33 -59.85 -55.69
CA GLY A 2 23.40 -59.17 -54.95
C GLY A 2 22.89 -57.94 -54.20
N ARG A 3 23.29 -57.77 -52.93
CA ARG A 3 22.94 -56.59 -52.12
C ARG A 3 23.51 -55.30 -52.74
N PRO A 4 22.74 -54.20 -52.77
CA PRO A 4 23.23 -52.94 -53.33
C PRO A 4 24.39 -52.39 -52.50
N LYS A 5 25.50 -52.07 -53.16
CA LYS A 5 26.69 -51.45 -52.54
C LYS A 5 26.28 -50.08 -51.99
N THR A 6 26.28 -49.92 -50.66
CA THR A 6 26.02 -48.63 -50.04
C THR A 6 27.15 -47.66 -50.40
N LEU A 7 26.80 -46.58 -51.11
CA LEU A 7 27.71 -45.49 -51.44
C LEU A 7 28.24 -44.87 -50.14
N LYS A 8 29.49 -45.20 -49.78
CA LYS A 8 30.14 -44.63 -48.60
C LYS A 8 30.27 -43.12 -48.81
N LYS A 9 29.63 -42.33 -47.93
CA LYS A 9 29.73 -40.86 -47.98
C LYS A 9 31.20 -40.45 -47.81
N PRO A 10 31.69 -39.47 -48.60
CA PRO A 10 33.06 -39.00 -48.47
C PRO A 10 33.29 -38.42 -47.07
N LYS A 11 34.50 -38.66 -46.53
CA LYS A 11 34.90 -38.09 -45.24
C LYS A 11 35.01 -36.57 -45.39
N THR A 12 34.22 -35.83 -44.63
CA THR A 12 34.31 -34.37 -44.55
C THR A 12 35.29 -34.00 -43.46
N GLU A 13 36.38 -33.32 -43.82
CA GLU A 13 37.32 -32.77 -42.86
C GLU A 13 36.73 -31.54 -42.18
N LEU A 14 36.66 -31.59 -40.85
CA LEU A 14 36.08 -30.55 -40.03
C LEU A 14 37.18 -29.58 -39.63
N VAL A 15 37.50 -28.64 -40.54
CA VAL A 15 38.53 -27.62 -40.33
C VAL A 15 37.89 -26.37 -39.76
N PHE A 16 38.49 -25.83 -38.70
CA PHE A 16 38.06 -24.55 -38.16
C PHE A 16 38.50 -23.41 -39.08
N ASP A 17 37.55 -22.55 -39.42
CA ASP A 17 37.85 -21.29 -40.06
C ASP A 17 38.65 -20.41 -39.09
N ASN A 18 39.94 -20.21 -39.39
CA ASN A 18 40.89 -19.54 -38.49
C ASN A 18 40.42 -18.14 -38.08
N LYS A 19 39.72 -17.42 -38.97
CA LYS A 19 39.16 -16.11 -38.67
C LYS A 19 38.06 -16.17 -37.60
N LYS A 20 37.15 -17.14 -37.71
CA LYS A 20 36.10 -17.39 -36.70
C LYS A 20 36.69 -17.88 -35.38
N ARG A 21 37.75 -18.70 -35.45
CA ARG A 21 38.50 -19.14 -34.26
C ARG A 21 39.13 -17.96 -33.52
N GLU A 22 39.78 -17.05 -34.24
CA GLU A 22 40.34 -15.84 -33.65
C GLU A 22 39.28 -14.93 -33.04
N GLU A 23 38.17 -14.71 -33.73
CA GLU A 23 37.07 -13.91 -33.21
C GLU A 23 36.42 -14.57 -31.97
N PHE A 24 36.32 -15.90 -31.97
CA PHE A 24 35.86 -16.64 -30.81
C PHE A 24 36.82 -16.48 -29.62
N LEU A 25 38.12 -16.67 -29.83
CA LEU A 25 39.11 -16.60 -28.76
C LEU A 25 39.32 -15.18 -28.22
N LYS A 26 39.31 -14.14 -29.07
CA LYS A 26 39.49 -12.74 -28.65
C LYS A 26 38.17 -12.08 -28.23
N GLY A 27 37.02 -12.63 -28.63
CA GLY A 27 35.69 -12.05 -28.46
C GLY A 27 34.99 -12.26 -27.11
N PHE A 28 35.68 -12.77 -26.06
CA PHE A 28 35.04 -13.05 -24.76
C PHE A 28 34.38 -11.81 -24.13
N SER A 29 35.02 -10.65 -24.21
CA SER A 29 34.46 -9.39 -23.70
C SER A 29 33.16 -9.02 -24.42
N LYS A 30 33.15 -9.13 -25.76
CA LYS A 30 31.96 -8.90 -26.59
C LYS A 30 30.82 -9.85 -26.19
N ARG A 31 31.09 -11.16 -26.07
CA ARG A 31 30.08 -12.15 -25.64
C ARG A 31 29.58 -11.92 -24.22
N LYS A 32 30.45 -11.49 -23.30
CA LYS A 32 30.05 -11.15 -21.93
C LYS A 32 29.12 -9.94 -21.91
N GLN A 33 29.39 -8.92 -22.72
CA GLN A 33 28.51 -7.76 -22.88
C GLN A 33 27.18 -8.14 -23.54
N GLN A 34 27.20 -8.97 -24.60
CA GLN A 34 25.98 -9.49 -25.23
C GLN A 34 25.10 -10.25 -24.24
N ARG A 35 25.68 -11.15 -23.43
CA ARG A 35 24.94 -11.86 -22.38
C ARG A 35 24.33 -10.93 -21.35
N LYS A 36 25.08 -9.91 -20.90
CA LYS A 36 24.57 -8.88 -19.98
C LYS A 36 23.41 -8.09 -20.60
N LYS A 37 23.54 -7.69 -21.87
CA LYS A 37 22.51 -6.95 -22.60
C LYS A 37 21.24 -7.79 -22.78
N LYS A 38 21.39 -9.06 -23.18
CA LYS A 38 20.27 -10.00 -23.30
C LYS A 38 19.54 -10.19 -21.97
N ALA A 39 20.27 -10.37 -20.87
CA ALA A 39 19.67 -10.49 -19.54
C ALA A 39 18.93 -9.20 -19.12
N GLN A 40 19.49 -8.03 -19.42
CA GLN A 40 18.83 -6.74 -19.17
C GLN A 40 17.54 -6.60 -19.99
N GLU A 41 17.59 -6.92 -21.29
CA GLU A 41 16.43 -6.87 -22.18
C GLU A 41 15.32 -7.85 -21.74
N GLU A 42 15.68 -9.04 -21.27
CA GLU A 42 14.73 -10.01 -20.74
C GLU A 42 14.05 -9.52 -19.46
N ILE A 43 14.80 -8.92 -18.53
CA ILE A 43 14.25 -8.29 -17.32
C ILE A 43 13.31 -7.15 -17.69
N ASP A 44 13.72 -6.27 -18.61
CA ASP A 44 12.90 -5.13 -19.04
C ASP A 44 11.61 -5.59 -19.74
N ARG A 45 11.67 -6.69 -20.51
CA ARG A 45 10.50 -7.31 -21.12
C ARG A 45 9.53 -7.85 -20.06
N LYS A 46 10.03 -8.63 -19.11
CA LYS A 46 9.23 -9.15 -17.99
C LYS A 46 8.57 -8.03 -17.19
N LEU A 47 9.29 -6.94 -16.90
CA LEU A 47 8.73 -5.77 -16.22
C LEU A 47 7.59 -5.10 -17.01
N LYS A 48 7.73 -4.99 -18.33
CA LYS A 48 6.66 -4.42 -19.19
C LYS A 48 5.44 -5.33 -19.23
N GLU A 49 5.63 -6.65 -19.30
CA GLU A 49 4.55 -7.64 -19.28
C GLU A 49 3.79 -7.58 -17.94
N GLU A 50 4.50 -7.54 -16.82
CA GLU A 50 3.90 -7.37 -15.48
C GLU A 50 3.14 -6.05 -15.34
N GLN A 51 3.69 -4.93 -15.84
CA GLN A 51 3.00 -3.65 -15.83
C GLN A 51 1.70 -3.68 -16.66
N LYS A 52 1.72 -4.34 -17.82
CA LYS A 52 0.52 -4.51 -18.64
C LYS A 52 -0.52 -5.35 -17.91
N ARG A 53 -0.10 -6.45 -17.28
CA ARG A 53 -0.96 -7.34 -16.49
C ARG A 53 -1.64 -6.60 -15.34
N ILE A 54 -0.89 -5.87 -14.53
CA ILE A 54 -1.44 -5.06 -13.43
C ILE A 54 -2.42 -4.01 -13.96
N LYS A 55 -2.10 -3.34 -15.08
CA LYS A 55 -3.01 -2.36 -15.70
C LYS A 55 -4.30 -3.01 -16.18
N SER A 56 -4.25 -4.19 -16.80
CA SER A 56 -5.46 -4.90 -17.22
C SER A 56 -6.27 -5.40 -16.02
N GLU A 57 -5.62 -5.96 -14.99
CA GLU A 57 -6.29 -6.44 -13.78
C GLU A 57 -6.98 -5.29 -13.04
N THR A 58 -6.30 -4.16 -12.86
CA THR A 58 -6.90 -2.97 -12.24
C THR A 58 -8.04 -2.38 -13.05
N LYS A 59 -7.95 -2.39 -14.40
CA LYS A 59 -9.06 -1.98 -15.26
C LYS A 59 -10.26 -2.91 -15.09
N ASN A 60 -10.04 -4.22 -15.16
CA ASN A 60 -11.09 -5.23 -14.98
C ASN A 60 -11.74 -5.14 -13.60
N LEU A 61 -10.95 -4.95 -12.54
CA LEU A 61 -11.47 -4.73 -11.19
C LEU A 61 -12.33 -3.47 -11.14
N LYS A 62 -11.87 -2.35 -11.71
CA LYS A 62 -12.67 -1.11 -11.78
C LYS A 62 -13.99 -1.33 -12.50
N ASP A 63 -13.99 -2.05 -13.62
CA ASP A 63 -15.21 -2.30 -14.39
C ASP A 63 -16.18 -3.22 -13.63
N LYS A 64 -15.66 -4.22 -12.89
CA LYS A 64 -16.44 -5.03 -11.95
C LYS A 64 -17.03 -4.20 -10.80
N PHE A 65 -16.22 -3.33 -10.18
CA PHE A 65 -16.72 -2.44 -9.13
C PHE A 65 -17.80 -1.49 -9.66
N LYS A 66 -17.64 -0.94 -10.86
CA LYS A 66 -18.69 -0.12 -11.47
C LYS A 66 -19.98 -0.89 -11.69
N GLN A 67 -19.91 -2.19 -11.99
CA GLN A 67 -21.10 -3.04 -12.13
C GLN A 67 -21.77 -3.30 -10.78
N SER A 68 -21.00 -3.54 -9.72
CA SER A 68 -21.55 -3.78 -8.38
C SER A 68 -22.15 -2.54 -7.73
N PHE A 69 -21.69 -1.35 -8.09
CA PHE A 69 -22.22 -0.07 -7.59
C PHE A 69 -23.29 0.54 -8.51
N LYS A 70 -23.81 -0.19 -9.49
CA LYS A 70 -25.01 0.28 -10.19
C LYS A 70 -26.19 0.20 -9.21
N PRO A 71 -26.92 1.30 -8.98
CA PRO A 71 -28.13 1.24 -8.17
C PRO A 71 -29.07 0.19 -8.77
N ILE A 72 -29.59 -0.68 -7.90
CA ILE A 72 -30.60 -1.65 -8.30
C ILE A 72 -31.85 -0.84 -8.62
N ALA A 73 -32.37 -0.96 -9.84
CA ALA A 73 -33.46 -0.12 -10.33
C ALA A 73 -34.72 -0.18 -9.44
N GLU A 74 -34.92 -1.30 -8.74
CA GLU A 74 -36.00 -1.45 -7.75
C GLU A 74 -35.76 -0.60 -6.49
N LEU A 75 -34.53 -0.54 -5.99
CA LEU A 75 -34.18 0.30 -4.84
C LEU A 75 -34.19 1.79 -5.20
N GLU A 76 -33.80 2.15 -6.43
CA GLU A 76 -33.87 3.54 -6.91
C GLU A 76 -35.30 4.05 -6.97
N LYS A 77 -36.26 3.20 -7.37
CA LYS A 77 -37.69 3.53 -7.32
C LYS A 77 -38.17 3.71 -5.89
N VAL A 78 -37.87 2.77 -4.98
CA VAL A 78 -38.27 2.86 -3.58
C VAL A 78 -37.69 4.10 -2.89
N LEU A 79 -36.41 4.42 -3.12
CA LEU A 79 -35.79 5.65 -2.61
C LEU A 79 -36.46 6.90 -3.18
N LYS A 80 -36.74 6.93 -4.48
CA LYS A 80 -37.40 8.07 -5.12
C LYS A 80 -38.84 8.24 -4.63
N ASP A 81 -39.58 7.15 -4.43
CA ASP A 81 -40.94 7.19 -3.90
C ASP A 81 -40.94 7.62 -2.41
N SER A 82 -39.97 7.16 -1.60
CA SER A 82 -39.82 7.60 -0.20
C SER A 82 -39.35 9.05 -0.04
N ASP A 83 -38.45 9.52 -0.89
CA ASP A 83 -38.01 10.93 -0.90
C ASP A 83 -39.14 11.88 -1.37
N GLU A 84 -40.08 11.40 -2.20
CA GLU A 84 -41.28 12.16 -2.61
C GLU A 84 -42.33 12.25 -1.49
N ASP A 85 -42.35 11.30 -0.54
CA ASP A 85 -43.24 11.29 0.62
C ASP A 85 -42.67 12.05 1.86
N ASP A 86 -41.35 12.23 1.96
CA ASP A 86 -40.69 12.86 3.12
C ASP A 86 -40.71 14.41 3.09
N ASP A 87 -40.97 15.06 1.95
CA ASP A 87 -41.11 16.52 1.85
C ASP A 87 -42.43 17.05 2.46
N GLU A 88 -43.34 16.18 2.89
CA GLU A 88 -44.64 16.53 3.53
C GLU A 88 -44.66 16.32 5.06
N SER A 89 -43.58 15.82 5.68
CA SER A 89 -43.53 15.47 7.13
C SER A 89 -42.70 16.45 7.98
N GLY A 90 -42.83 17.75 7.71
CA GLY A 90 -42.24 18.80 8.55
C GLY A 90 -42.99 18.96 9.88
N ASP A 91 -42.51 18.33 10.95
CA ASP A 91 -42.83 18.62 12.37
C ASP A 91 -44.29 19.02 12.66
N GLU A 92 -45.24 18.11 12.42
CA GLU A 92 -46.63 18.33 12.79
C GLU A 92 -46.84 18.02 14.29
N VAL A 93 -47.04 19.07 15.09
CA VAL A 93 -47.39 18.96 16.52
C VAL A 93 -48.90 18.85 16.63
N ASP A 94 -49.40 17.63 16.78
CA ASP A 94 -50.84 17.39 16.96
C ASP A 94 -51.32 17.93 18.31
N ARG A 95 -52.20 18.95 18.25
CA ARG A 95 -52.88 19.54 19.40
C ARG A 95 -54.35 19.15 19.38
N PHE A 96 -54.80 18.50 20.44
CA PHE A 96 -56.21 18.17 20.64
C PHE A 96 -56.76 19.03 21.77
N GLU A 97 -57.76 19.86 21.48
CA GLU A 97 -58.49 20.64 22.47
C GLU A 97 -59.83 19.99 22.78
N THR A 98 -60.11 19.77 24.07
CA THR A 98 -61.44 19.43 24.58
C THR A 98 -61.91 20.56 25.48
N ASP A 99 -63.23 20.66 25.73
CA ASP A 99 -63.87 21.83 26.36
C ASP A 99 -63.23 22.28 27.69
N ASP A 100 -62.54 21.40 28.42
CA ASP A 100 -61.87 21.72 29.69
C ASP A 100 -60.34 21.47 29.71
N VAL A 101 -59.75 20.81 28.69
CA VAL A 101 -58.33 20.40 28.70
C VAL A 101 -57.72 20.34 27.29
N THR A 102 -56.49 20.85 27.15
CA THR A 102 -55.69 20.73 25.91
C THR A 102 -54.56 19.74 26.09
N VAL A 103 -54.44 18.75 25.19
CA VAL A 103 -53.35 17.76 25.18
C VAL A 103 -52.50 17.94 23.92
N THR A 104 -51.18 18.05 24.10
CA THR A 104 -50.21 18.16 23.01
C THR A 104 -49.34 16.91 22.96
N ILE A 105 -49.35 16.20 21.83
CA ILE A 105 -48.54 14.99 21.64
C ILE A 105 -47.31 15.40 20.84
N SER A 106 -46.11 15.19 21.42
CA SER A 106 -44.84 15.44 20.73
C SER A 106 -44.02 14.16 20.72
N ALA A 107 -43.49 13.79 19.56
CA ALA A 107 -42.61 12.64 19.42
C ALA A 107 -41.26 12.96 20.08
N ILE A 108 -40.91 12.22 21.15
CA ILE A 108 -39.63 12.39 21.84
C ILE A 108 -38.62 11.39 21.27
N ASN A 109 -37.48 11.88 20.80
CA ASN A 109 -36.38 11.05 20.33
C ASN A 109 -35.74 10.25 21.48
N PRO A 110 -35.47 8.94 21.30
CA PRO A 110 -34.97 8.06 22.37
C PRO A 110 -33.58 8.49 22.91
N ASP A 111 -32.77 9.14 22.07
CA ASP A 111 -31.45 9.65 22.46
C ASP A 111 -31.52 10.81 23.46
N ASP A 112 -32.59 11.61 23.45
CA ASP A 112 -32.75 12.73 24.37
C ASP A 112 -33.34 12.29 25.73
N LEU A 113 -34.13 11.21 25.71
CA LEU A 113 -34.61 10.54 26.93
C LEU A 113 -33.46 9.84 27.66
N ALA A 114 -32.54 9.20 26.91
CA ALA A 114 -31.37 8.54 27.46
C ALA A 114 -30.47 9.53 28.23
N LYS A 115 -30.26 10.76 27.73
CA LYS A 115 -29.40 11.76 28.38
C LYS A 115 -29.94 12.25 29.73
N LYS A 116 -31.27 12.31 29.91
CA LYS A 116 -31.90 12.84 31.14
C LYS A 116 -32.06 11.81 32.26
N ASN A 117 -32.20 10.52 31.92
CA ASN A 117 -32.58 9.47 32.89
C ASN A 117 -31.49 8.44 33.20
N PHE A 118 -30.22 8.73 32.92
CA PHE A 118 -29.12 7.86 33.34
C PHE A 118 -28.90 7.94 34.87
N ILE A 119 -29.68 7.19 35.65
CA ILE A 119 -29.28 6.74 36.98
C ILE A 119 -27.97 5.95 36.78
N GLY A 120 -26.86 6.52 37.24
CA GLY A 120 -25.51 6.13 36.83
C GLY A 120 -25.13 4.68 37.16
N TYR A 121 -24.24 4.12 36.33
CA TYR A 121 -23.61 2.81 36.57
C TYR A 121 -22.94 2.75 37.96
N ARG A 122 -23.22 1.69 38.74
CA ARG A 122 -22.46 1.39 39.96
C ARG A 122 -21.00 1.16 39.60
N LYS A 123 -20.10 2.02 40.06
CA LYS A 123 -18.66 1.72 40.08
C LYS A 123 -18.39 0.71 41.20
N VAL A 124 -17.97 -0.49 40.82
CA VAL A 124 -17.42 -1.48 41.74
C VAL A 124 -16.08 -0.95 42.24
N LYS A 125 -15.86 -0.95 43.56
CA LYS A 125 -14.55 -0.63 44.16
C LYS A 125 -13.65 -1.85 43.96
N GLU A 126 -12.52 -1.68 43.28
CA GLU A 126 -11.45 -2.68 43.21
C GLU A 126 -10.86 -2.86 44.63
N SER A 127 -11.04 -4.04 45.21
CA SER A 127 -10.22 -4.53 46.30
C SER A 127 -9.10 -5.38 45.71
N ASP A 128 -7.88 -4.92 45.98
CA ASP A 128 -6.61 -5.61 45.78
C ASP A 128 -6.65 -7.01 46.40
N SER A 129 -6.41 -8.06 45.60
CA SER A 129 -6.01 -9.36 46.13
C SER A 129 -5.31 -10.18 45.05
N GLU A 130 -4.14 -10.64 45.44
CA GLU A 130 -3.13 -11.35 44.68
C GLU A 130 -3.59 -12.74 44.21
N GLU A 131 -3.05 -13.12 43.04
CA GLU A 131 -2.51 -14.44 42.67
C GLU A 131 -3.27 -15.71 43.10
N SER A 132 -3.82 -16.42 42.10
CA SER A 132 -3.96 -17.89 42.14
C SER A 132 -4.03 -18.42 40.71
N GLU A 133 -2.95 -19.09 40.30
CA GLU A 133 -2.90 -19.97 39.14
C GLU A 133 -3.60 -21.29 39.50
N GLU A 134 -4.64 -21.66 38.75
CA GLU A 134 -5.02 -23.06 38.56
C GLU A 134 -5.39 -23.29 37.09
N GLU A 135 -4.68 -24.23 36.47
CA GLU A 135 -5.00 -24.83 35.18
C GLU A 135 -6.06 -25.93 35.39
N ASP A 136 -7.10 -25.96 34.56
CA ASP A 136 -7.54 -27.23 33.96
C ASP A 136 -8.30 -26.96 32.63
N PRO A 137 -8.23 -27.88 31.64
CA PRO A 137 -8.57 -27.66 30.25
C PRO A 137 -9.92 -28.27 29.86
N GLU A 138 -10.63 -27.64 28.92
CA GLU A 138 -11.66 -28.20 28.02
C GLU A 138 -12.40 -26.98 27.39
N THR A 139 -12.76 -26.87 26.12
CA THR A 139 -12.86 -27.75 24.95
C THR A 139 -12.83 -26.81 23.72
N ASN A 140 -12.02 -27.09 22.69
CA ASN A 140 -12.13 -26.44 21.39
C ASN A 140 -12.55 -27.49 20.34
N GLU A 141 -13.80 -27.93 20.40
CA GLU A 141 -14.36 -28.91 19.44
C GLU A 141 -14.88 -28.29 18.14
N THR A 142 -14.41 -27.10 17.73
CA THR A 142 -14.82 -26.48 16.46
C THR A 142 -13.66 -25.96 15.62
N SER A 143 -12.56 -26.71 15.56
CA SER A 143 -11.49 -26.45 14.58
C SER A 143 -11.55 -27.47 13.44
N ILE A 144 -11.99 -27.01 12.26
CA ILE A 144 -11.98 -27.80 11.02
C ILE A 144 -10.52 -27.88 10.52
N PRO A 145 -9.94 -29.08 10.35
CA PRO A 145 -8.58 -29.23 9.84
C PRO A 145 -8.38 -28.54 8.49
N GLY A 146 -7.42 -27.60 8.40
CA GLY A 146 -7.06 -26.89 7.17
C GLY A 146 -7.36 -25.38 7.14
N MET A 147 -8.02 -24.82 8.16
CA MET A 147 -8.33 -23.38 8.26
C MET A 147 -7.67 -22.71 9.48
N GLU A 148 -6.46 -23.13 9.81
CA GLU A 148 -5.66 -22.61 10.92
C GLU A 148 -5.17 -21.18 10.61
N VAL A 149 -5.90 -20.17 11.10
CA VAL A 149 -5.46 -18.77 11.04
C VAL A 149 -4.33 -18.55 12.04
N SER A 150 -3.10 -18.58 11.55
CA SER A 150 -1.90 -18.13 12.29
C SER A 150 -1.88 -16.60 12.45
N GLY A 151 -2.78 -16.08 13.27
CA GLY A 151 -2.89 -14.66 13.63
C GLY A 151 -2.48 -14.42 15.08
N LYS A 152 -1.46 -13.57 15.29
CA LYS A 152 -1.05 -13.11 16.64
C LYS A 152 -2.24 -12.48 17.39
N PRO A 153 -2.33 -12.63 18.72
CA PRO A 153 -3.45 -12.10 19.50
C PRO A 153 -3.51 -10.58 19.42
N VAL A 154 -4.72 -10.07 19.17
CA VAL A 154 -5.03 -8.64 19.19
C VAL A 154 -4.92 -8.15 20.63
N ARG A 155 -3.93 -7.29 20.90
CA ARG A 155 -3.79 -6.60 22.19
C ARG A 155 -4.99 -5.66 22.39
N LYS A 156 -5.72 -5.83 23.50
CA LYS A 156 -6.75 -4.87 23.95
C LYS A 156 -6.07 -3.51 24.20
N VAL A 157 -6.40 -2.50 23.40
CA VAL A 157 -5.93 -1.12 23.59
C VAL A 157 -6.87 -0.44 24.59
N LYS A 158 -6.40 -0.28 25.83
CA LYS A 158 -7.07 0.53 26.86
C LYS A 158 -7.10 2.01 26.46
N ASP A 159 -8.30 2.57 26.49
CA ASP A 159 -8.73 3.96 26.72
C ASP A 159 -7.62 5.01 26.86
N LYS A 160 -7.16 5.53 25.72
CA LYS A 160 -6.42 6.81 25.62
C LYS A 160 -7.04 7.78 24.62
N LYS A 161 -8.19 7.44 24.04
CA LYS A 161 -8.74 8.16 22.87
C LYS A 161 -9.39 9.50 23.22
N ASP A 162 -9.92 9.65 24.43
CA ASP A 162 -10.75 10.82 24.75
C ASP A 162 -9.94 12.09 25.04
N LYS A 163 -8.76 11.95 25.67
CA LYS A 163 -7.86 13.09 25.96
C LYS A 163 -7.13 13.63 24.72
N ASP A 164 -6.98 12.82 23.68
CA ASP A 164 -6.32 13.20 22.44
C ASP A 164 -7.29 13.91 21.48
N PHE A 165 -8.60 13.62 21.58
CA PHE A 165 -9.63 14.21 20.73
C PHE A 165 -9.86 15.70 21.08
N GLU A 166 -9.90 16.02 22.37
CA GLU A 166 -10.12 17.38 22.88
C GLU A 166 -8.95 18.34 22.56
N LYS A 167 -7.71 17.85 22.54
CA LYS A 167 -6.53 18.63 22.12
C LYS A 167 -6.40 18.81 20.61
N LEU A 168 -7.08 17.97 19.82
CA LEU A 168 -7.09 18.07 18.36
C LEU A 168 -8.14 19.07 17.85
N THR A 169 -9.29 19.16 18.52
CA THR A 169 -10.35 20.12 18.19
C THR A 169 -9.90 21.56 18.44
N GLU A 170 -9.12 21.82 19.49
CA GLU A 170 -8.54 23.15 19.76
C GLU A 170 -7.55 23.64 18.68
N LYS A 171 -6.87 22.71 17.98
CA LYS A 171 -5.88 23.02 16.93
C LYS A 171 -6.49 23.14 15.54
N LEU A 172 -7.71 22.67 15.33
CA LEU A 172 -8.40 22.65 14.05
C LEU A 172 -9.41 23.80 13.94
N LYS A 173 -8.93 25.05 14.09
CA LYS A 173 -9.80 26.25 14.03
C LYS A 173 -10.21 26.66 12.61
N SER A 174 -9.62 26.06 11.57
CA SER A 174 -9.87 26.43 10.18
C SER A 174 -9.87 25.21 9.25
N ALA A 175 -10.76 25.22 8.25
CA ALA A 175 -10.79 24.23 7.17
C ALA A 175 -9.45 24.12 6.40
N LYS A 176 -8.62 25.17 6.41
CA LYS A 176 -7.26 25.13 5.84
C LYS A 176 -6.30 24.25 6.63
N ASP A 177 -6.45 24.20 7.96
CA ASP A 177 -5.56 23.42 8.82
C ASP A 177 -5.95 21.94 8.83
N VAL A 178 -7.24 21.64 8.70
CA VAL A 178 -7.73 20.28 8.38
C VAL A 178 -7.10 19.77 7.09
N LYS A 179 -7.13 20.59 6.02
CA LYS A 179 -6.49 20.23 4.73
C LYS A 179 -4.97 20.02 4.85
N LYS A 180 -4.27 20.81 5.67
CA LYS A 180 -2.83 20.63 5.93
C LYS A 180 -2.56 19.32 6.67
N LEU A 181 -3.32 19.02 7.72
CA LEU A 181 -3.17 17.79 8.49
C LEU A 181 -3.42 16.54 7.65
N ILE A 182 -4.49 16.52 6.85
CA ILE A 182 -4.75 15.43 5.90
C ILE A 182 -3.58 15.28 4.92
N LYS A 183 -3.05 16.39 4.41
CA LYS A 183 -1.90 16.39 3.49
C LYS A 183 -0.62 15.89 4.18
N GLU A 184 -0.40 16.20 5.45
CA GLU A 184 0.74 15.73 6.23
C GLU A 184 0.63 14.24 6.60
N GLN A 185 -0.56 13.79 6.99
CA GLN A 185 -0.84 12.37 7.20
C GLN A 185 -0.66 11.56 5.91
N ALA A 186 -1.18 12.06 4.78
CA ALA A 186 -0.95 11.44 3.47
C ALA A 186 0.55 11.41 3.12
N LYS A 187 1.28 12.52 3.34
CA LYS A 187 2.74 12.57 3.11
C LYS A 187 3.53 11.62 4.02
N THR A 188 3.16 11.49 5.29
CA THR A 188 3.85 10.60 6.24
C THR A 188 3.55 9.13 5.94
N ALA A 189 2.31 8.78 5.60
CA ALA A 189 1.93 7.46 5.12
C ALA A 189 2.69 7.09 3.83
N MET A 190 2.75 8.02 2.86
CA MET A 190 3.56 7.83 1.65
C MET A 190 5.05 7.67 1.97
N LYS A 191 5.62 8.48 2.86
CA LYS A 191 7.03 8.36 3.29
C LYS A 191 7.34 7.03 3.99
N LYS A 192 6.38 6.46 4.73
CA LYS A 192 6.51 5.15 5.41
C LYS A 192 6.35 3.96 4.45
N SER A 193 5.84 4.17 3.24
CA SER A 193 5.73 3.09 2.25
C SER A 193 7.10 2.52 1.88
N LYS A 194 7.18 1.19 1.82
CA LYS A 194 8.43 0.45 1.51
C LYS A 194 9.04 0.87 0.16
N ILE A 195 8.18 1.24 -0.79
CA ILE A 195 8.55 1.67 -2.15
C ILE A 195 9.29 3.02 -2.10
N ILE A 196 8.76 4.00 -1.37
CA ILE A 196 9.37 5.34 -1.27
C ILE A 196 10.66 5.28 -0.43
N LYS A 197 10.69 4.48 0.64
CA LYS A 197 11.92 4.24 1.42
C LYS A 197 13.03 3.66 0.53
N MET A 198 12.72 2.65 -0.27
CA MET A 198 13.66 2.03 -1.22
C MET A 198 14.14 3.02 -2.30
N GLN A 199 13.25 3.89 -2.81
CA GLN A 199 13.61 4.91 -3.80
C GLN A 199 14.53 5.98 -3.21
N ASN A 200 14.26 6.43 -1.98
CA ASN A 200 15.10 7.36 -1.24
C ASN A 200 16.49 6.77 -0.96
N GLU A 201 16.58 5.51 -0.54
CA GLU A 201 17.85 4.81 -0.35
C GLU A 201 18.65 4.68 -1.67
N LYS A 202 17.98 4.37 -2.79
CA LYS A 202 18.63 4.33 -4.12
C LYS A 202 19.17 5.71 -4.51
N ASN A 203 18.41 6.77 -4.30
CA ASN A 203 18.83 8.14 -4.60
C ASN A 203 19.98 8.57 -3.68
N HIS A 204 19.94 8.23 -2.40
CA HIS A 204 21.01 8.48 -1.46
C HIS A 204 22.31 7.78 -1.89
N LYS A 205 22.26 6.49 -2.22
CA LYS A 205 23.42 5.73 -2.74
C LYS A 205 23.99 6.35 -4.03
N ARG A 206 23.13 6.82 -4.94
CA ARG A 206 23.57 7.54 -6.16
C ARG A 206 24.26 8.85 -5.82
N ASN A 207 23.69 9.66 -4.93
CA ASN A 207 24.25 10.94 -4.52
C ASN A 207 25.61 10.79 -3.81
N VAL A 208 25.74 9.78 -2.94
CA VAL A 208 27.02 9.46 -2.30
C VAL A 208 28.10 9.10 -3.33
N LYS A 209 27.78 8.23 -4.30
CA LYS A 209 28.71 7.86 -5.39
C LYS A 209 29.10 9.06 -6.25
N LEU A 210 28.14 9.92 -6.61
CA LEU A 210 28.40 11.15 -7.37
C LEU A 210 29.30 12.12 -6.59
N SER A 211 29.05 12.29 -5.29
CA SER A 211 29.86 13.11 -4.41
C SER A 211 31.31 12.60 -4.33
N GLN A 212 31.50 11.30 -4.12
CA GLN A 212 32.83 10.67 -4.10
C GLN A 212 33.57 10.87 -5.43
N ARG A 213 32.88 10.68 -6.57
CA ARG A 213 33.48 10.89 -7.90
C ARG A 213 33.89 12.35 -8.12
N LYS A 214 33.06 13.32 -7.68
CA LYS A 214 33.40 14.75 -7.73
C LYS A 214 34.60 15.08 -6.84
N LYS A 215 34.67 14.55 -5.63
CA LYS A 215 35.83 14.70 -4.72
C LYS A 215 37.10 14.17 -5.37
N PHE A 216 37.07 12.95 -5.91
CA PHE A 216 38.20 12.34 -6.61
C PHE A 216 38.66 13.17 -7.82
N LEU A 217 37.73 13.67 -8.63
CA LEU A 217 38.04 14.55 -9.76
C LEU A 217 38.71 15.86 -9.30
N LYS A 218 38.21 16.47 -8.22
CA LYS A 218 38.78 17.68 -7.64
C LYS A 218 40.20 17.44 -7.12
N GLU A 219 40.42 16.33 -6.41
CA GLU A 219 41.73 15.93 -5.90
C GLU A 219 42.72 15.67 -7.04
N LYS A 220 42.28 14.97 -8.10
CA LYS A 220 43.11 14.72 -9.29
C LYS A 220 43.53 16.02 -9.99
N LYS A 221 42.63 17.02 -10.07
CA LYS A 221 42.95 18.35 -10.62
C LYS A 221 43.98 19.10 -9.76
N LEU A 222 43.83 19.07 -8.43
CA LEU A 222 44.77 19.69 -7.48
C LEU A 222 46.17 19.06 -7.57
N ARG A 223 46.25 17.72 -7.65
CA ARG A 223 47.51 16.99 -7.83
C ARG A 223 48.21 17.34 -9.14
N LYS A 224 47.47 17.63 -10.22
CA LYS A 224 48.03 18.07 -11.50
C LYS A 224 48.62 19.49 -11.41
N HIS A 225 47.91 20.43 -10.78
CA HIS A 225 48.41 21.80 -10.61
C HIS A 225 49.66 21.89 -9.72
N LYS A 226 49.79 21.04 -8.70
CA LYS A 226 50.98 20.99 -7.83
C LYS A 226 52.22 20.37 -8.49
N LYS A 227 52.06 19.67 -9.62
CA LYS A 227 53.14 18.97 -10.34
C LYS A 227 53.74 19.78 -11.48
N ILE A 228 53.28 21.01 -11.74
CA ILE A 228 53.90 21.89 -12.73
C ILE A 228 55.00 22.66 -11.98
N PRO A 229 56.29 22.31 -12.13
CA PRO A 229 57.35 23.15 -11.59
C PRO A 229 57.28 24.50 -12.30
N LYS A 230 57.23 25.59 -11.52
CA LYS A 230 57.47 26.92 -12.05
C LYS A 230 58.94 26.96 -12.50
N HIS A 231 59.21 26.60 -13.74
CA HIS A 231 60.46 26.99 -14.38
C HIS A 231 60.46 28.52 -14.43
N LYS A 232 61.12 29.15 -13.46
CA LYS A 232 61.47 30.55 -13.54
C LYS A 232 62.51 30.66 -14.65
N THR A 233 62.10 31.31 -15.74
CA THR A 233 62.95 31.82 -16.80
C THR A 233 64.00 32.74 -16.18
N LYS A 234 65.25 32.55 -16.59
CA LYS A 234 66.37 33.46 -16.29
C LYS A 234 66.18 34.78 -17.04
#